data_AF-A0A212KF27-F1
#
_entry.id   AF-A0A212KF27-F1
#
_cell.length_a   1.000
_cell.length_b   1.000
_cell.length_c   1.000
_cell.angle_alpha   90.00
_cell.angle_beta   90.00
_cell.angle_gamma   90.00
#
_symmetry.space_group_name_H-M   'P 1'
#
loop_
_entity.id
_entity.type
_entity.pdbx_description
1 polymer ?
#
loop_
_entity_poly.entity_id
_entity_poly.type
_entity_poly.pdbx_seq_one_letter_code
_entity_poly.pdbx_strand_id
1 'polypeptide(L)'
;MEELQINKISFSKKPIPIPAEYRPMYQIAIIVMILYNCCRANTSSLLKLHLLSWSVFSLKNMDYLSFFLRSNYAGQRPTWKIDPALNRALILSIADGFCEITSNKKYKLTPKGIGFANILNSDNELLTAEKDFLKKIGKQGLTEDLVIKLSQTNINYVES
;
A
#
# COMPACT_ATOMS: atom_id res chain seq x y z
N MET A 1 -4.52 58.71 -23.48
CA MET A 1 -4.20 57.46 -22.76
C MET A 1 -5.51 56.79 -22.47
N GLU A 2 -5.75 55.62 -23.06
CA GLU A 2 -7.02 54.91 -22.96
C GLU A 2 -6.93 53.92 -21.79
N GLU A 3 -7.79 54.09 -20.78
CA GLU A 3 -7.83 53.23 -19.59
C GLU A 3 -8.56 51.92 -19.91
N LEU A 4 -7.88 50.80 -19.65
CA LEU A 4 -8.44 49.45 -19.76
C LEU A 4 -9.50 49.22 -18.66
N GLN A 5 -10.78 49.18 -19.04
CA GLN A 5 -11.86 48.74 -18.16
C GLN A 5 -11.99 47.21 -18.14
N ILE A 6 -11.75 46.61 -16.97
CA ILE A 6 -11.94 45.18 -16.75
C ILE A 6 -13.41 44.91 -16.38
N ASN A 7 -14.18 44.38 -17.33
CA ASN A 7 -15.62 44.17 -17.16
C ASN A 7 -16.00 42.84 -16.47
N LYS A 8 -15.08 41.87 -16.33
CA LYS A 8 -15.35 40.61 -15.63
C LYS A 8 -14.07 39.88 -15.24
N ILE A 9 -13.97 39.46 -13.98
CA ILE A 9 -12.95 38.54 -13.48
C ILE A 9 -13.66 37.21 -13.17
N SER A 10 -13.19 36.11 -13.75
CA SER A 10 -13.72 34.78 -13.46
C SER A 10 -12.63 33.86 -12.93
N PHE A 11 -12.83 33.28 -11.75
CA PHE A 11 -11.96 32.28 -11.17
C PHE A 11 -12.56 30.90 -11.43
N SER A 12 -11.92 30.11 -12.29
CA SER A 12 -12.21 28.68 -12.41
C SER A 12 -11.19 27.91 -11.58
N LYS A 13 -11.64 27.11 -10.60
CA LYS A 13 -10.76 26.20 -9.86
C LYS A 13 -10.19 25.17 -10.84
N LYS A 14 -8.91 25.30 -11.19
CA LYS A 14 -8.22 24.30 -12.01
C LYS A 14 -8.13 22.97 -11.21
N PRO A 15 -8.29 21.81 -11.86
CA PRO A 15 -8.05 20.53 -11.20
C PRO A 15 -6.64 20.55 -10.61
N ILE A 16 -6.53 20.32 -9.30
CA ILE A 16 -5.24 20.18 -8.65
C ILE A 16 -4.75 18.77 -9.01
N PRO A 17 -3.60 18.60 -9.69
CA PRO A 17 -3.06 17.28 -9.95
C PRO A 17 -2.76 16.61 -8.61
N ILE A 18 -3.57 15.60 -8.27
CA ILE A 18 -3.34 14.75 -7.09
C ILE A 18 -2.22 13.77 -7.48
N PRO A 19 -1.07 13.76 -6.77
CA PRO A 19 -0.04 12.76 -6.98
C PRO A 19 -0.64 11.36 -6.92
N ALA A 20 -0.18 10.44 -7.78
CA ALA A 20 -0.81 9.14 -7.95
C ALA A 20 -1.00 8.38 -6.62
N GLU A 21 -0.05 8.54 -5.69
CA GLU A 21 -0.01 7.92 -4.37
C GLU A 21 -1.19 8.29 -3.44
N TYR A 22 -1.81 9.46 -3.67
CA TYR A 22 -2.98 9.90 -2.92
C TYR A 22 -4.30 9.49 -3.59
N ARG A 23 -4.25 8.87 -4.77
CA ARG A 23 -5.47 8.41 -5.45
C ARG A 23 -5.95 7.12 -4.77
N PRO A 24 -7.21 7.04 -4.32
CA PRO A 24 -7.73 5.85 -3.67
C PRO A 24 -7.54 4.57 -4.51
N MET A 25 -7.66 4.67 -5.83
CA MET A 25 -7.45 3.55 -6.75
C MET A 25 -6.01 3.02 -6.75
N TYR A 26 -5.01 3.89 -6.58
CA TYR A 26 -3.62 3.45 -6.44
C TYR A 26 -3.46 2.61 -5.17
N GLN A 27 -3.97 3.10 -4.03
CA GLN A 27 -3.91 2.38 -2.76
C GLN A 27 -4.66 1.05 -2.81
N ILE A 28 -5.82 0.98 -3.49
CA ILE A 28 -6.55 -0.28 -3.73
C ILE A 28 -5.69 -1.23 -4.57
N ALA A 29 -5.07 -0.75 -5.65
CA ALA A 29 -4.19 -1.57 -6.48
C ALA A 29 -3.01 -2.12 -5.67
N ILE A 30 -2.37 -1.30 -4.83
CA ILE A 30 -1.30 -1.73 -3.91
C ILE A 30 -1.80 -2.81 -2.94
N ILE A 31 -2.94 -2.62 -2.27
CA ILE A 31 -3.54 -3.64 -1.38
C ILE A 31 -3.72 -4.96 -2.12
N VAL A 32 -4.29 -4.89 -3.32
CA VAL A 32 -4.59 -6.07 -4.15
C VAL A 32 -3.30 -6.78 -4.55
N MET A 33 -2.27 -6.04 -4.97
CA MET A 33 -0.97 -6.60 -5.32
C MET A 33 -0.24 -7.20 -4.12
N ILE A 34 -0.33 -6.58 -2.94
CA ILE A 34 0.23 -7.10 -1.69
C ILE A 34 -0.43 -8.43 -1.32
N LEU A 35 -1.77 -8.49 -1.31
CA LEU A 35 -2.49 -9.72 -0.98
C LEU A 35 -2.15 -10.83 -1.97
N TYR A 36 -2.10 -10.51 -3.26
CA TYR A 36 -1.84 -11.48 -4.32
C TYR A 36 -0.42 -12.08 -4.26
N ASN A 37 0.61 -11.23 -4.11
CA ASN A 37 2.02 -11.63 -4.22
C ASN A 37 2.64 -12.06 -2.89
N CYS A 38 2.26 -11.41 -1.79
CA CYS A 38 2.97 -11.55 -0.51
C CYS A 38 2.22 -12.38 0.54
N CYS A 39 1.00 -12.84 0.23
CA CYS A 39 0.11 -13.45 1.22
C CYS A 39 -0.38 -14.84 0.78
N ARG A 40 -0.26 -15.82 1.67
CA ARG A 40 -0.82 -17.16 1.45
C ARG A 40 -2.35 -17.07 1.46
N ALA A 41 -3.00 -17.83 0.58
CA ALA A 41 -4.45 -17.76 0.34
C ALA A 41 -4.98 -16.33 0.08
N ASN A 42 -4.12 -15.44 -0.43
CA ASN A 42 -4.42 -14.03 -0.68
C ASN A 42 -5.06 -13.32 0.52
N THR A 43 -4.63 -13.68 1.74
CA THR A 43 -5.22 -13.23 3.01
C THR A 43 -4.15 -12.68 3.95
N SER A 44 -4.39 -11.53 4.59
CA SER A 44 -3.43 -10.92 5.53
C SER A 44 -4.08 -10.13 6.67
N SER A 45 -3.32 -9.95 7.75
CA SER A 45 -3.69 -9.02 8.84
C SER A 45 -3.55 -7.56 8.41
N LEU A 46 -4.29 -6.68 9.08
CA LEU A 46 -4.18 -5.24 8.89
C LEU A 46 -2.74 -4.74 9.06
N LEU A 47 -2.05 -5.25 10.07
CA LEU A 47 -0.71 -4.81 10.44
C LEU A 47 0.33 -5.12 9.35
N LYS A 48 0.26 -6.32 8.76
CA LYS A 48 1.13 -6.71 7.65
C LYS A 48 0.84 -5.90 6.38
N LEU A 49 -0.42 -5.56 6.13
CA LEU A 49 -0.78 -4.65 5.04
C LEU A 49 -0.18 -3.25 5.23
N HIS A 50 -0.21 -2.69 6.45
CA HIS A 50 0.45 -1.41 6.74
C HIS A 50 1.96 -1.46 6.52
N LEU A 51 2.65 -2.51 6.98
CA LEU A 51 4.09 -2.65 6.78
C LEU A 51 4.44 -2.72 5.29
N LEU A 52 3.72 -3.53 4.51
CA LEU A 52 3.98 -3.68 3.07
C LEU A 52 3.55 -2.44 2.26
N SER A 53 2.49 -1.75 2.67
CA SER A 53 2.10 -0.48 2.04
C SER A 53 3.12 0.62 2.31
N TRP A 54 3.67 0.68 3.53
CA TRP A 54 4.74 1.61 3.86
C TRP A 54 6.02 1.33 3.06
N SER A 55 6.35 0.05 2.85
CA SER A 55 7.57 -0.32 2.15
C SER A 55 7.52 0.04 0.67
N VAL A 56 6.35 -0.05 0.03
CA VAL A 56 6.20 0.37 -1.38
C VAL A 56 6.07 1.88 -1.58
N PHE A 57 5.94 2.66 -0.51
CA PHE A 57 5.78 4.12 -0.61
C PHE A 57 7.03 4.83 -1.15
N SER A 58 8.21 4.23 -1.05
CA SER A 58 9.42 4.77 -1.67
C SER A 58 10.45 3.69 -1.96
N LEU A 59 11.29 3.91 -2.98
CA LEU A 59 12.41 3.02 -3.32
C LEU A 59 13.33 2.79 -2.11
N LYS A 60 13.59 3.83 -1.32
CA LYS A 60 14.36 3.73 -0.08
C LYS A 60 13.76 2.71 0.91
N ASN A 61 12.44 2.72 1.10
CA ASN A 61 11.79 1.78 2.01
C ASN A 61 11.77 0.35 1.44
N MET A 62 11.64 0.22 0.11
CA MET A 62 11.75 -1.08 -0.57
C MET A 62 13.14 -1.69 -0.35
N ASP A 63 14.21 -0.90 -0.56
CA ASP A 63 15.59 -1.34 -0.36
C ASP A 63 15.85 -1.68 1.11
N TYR A 64 15.35 -0.84 2.02
CA TYR A 64 15.49 -1.06 3.46
C TYR A 64 14.84 -2.38 3.90
N LEU A 65 13.57 -2.62 3.52
CA LEU A 65 12.90 -3.87 3.88
C LEU A 65 13.57 -5.07 3.19
N SER A 66 13.98 -4.93 1.93
CA SER A 66 14.67 -6.00 1.19
C SER A 66 15.98 -6.39 1.88
N PHE A 67 16.78 -5.40 2.31
CA PHE A 67 18.02 -5.64 3.04
C PHE A 67 17.75 -6.34 4.37
N PHE A 68 16.79 -5.84 5.15
CA PHE A 68 16.41 -6.44 6.44
C PHE A 68 15.96 -7.90 6.32
N LEU A 69 15.20 -8.25 5.27
CA LEU A 69 14.78 -9.63 5.03
C LEU A 69 15.95 -10.52 4.57
N ARG A 70 16.84 -10.00 3.72
CA ARG A 70 18.01 -10.74 3.20
C ARG A 70 19.11 -10.94 4.24
N SER A 71 19.25 -10.02 5.19
CA SER A 71 20.21 -10.11 6.29
C SER A 71 19.78 -11.07 7.41
N ASN A 72 18.73 -11.88 7.17
CA ASN A 72 18.11 -12.73 8.19
C ASN A 72 17.70 -11.93 9.44
N TYR A 73 17.07 -10.76 9.20
CA TYR A 73 16.60 -9.84 10.25
C TYR A 73 17.71 -9.20 11.08
N ALA A 74 18.97 -9.23 10.60
CA ALA A 74 20.08 -8.54 11.22
C ALA A 74 20.06 -7.04 10.86
N GLY A 75 20.33 -6.19 11.85
CA GLY A 75 20.43 -4.74 11.68
C GLY A 75 19.22 -3.97 12.25
N GLN A 76 19.05 -2.74 11.78
CA GLN A 76 17.97 -1.86 12.23
C GLN A 76 16.61 -2.41 11.74
N ARG A 77 15.63 -2.46 12.65
CA ARG A 77 14.27 -2.93 12.34
C ARG A 77 13.47 -1.86 11.59
N PRO A 78 12.55 -2.22 10.69
CA PRO A 78 11.64 -1.26 10.08
C PRO A 78 10.69 -0.65 11.10
N THR A 79 10.60 0.68 11.07
CA THR A 79 9.63 1.45 11.83
C THR A 79 8.64 2.07 10.85
N TRP A 80 7.38 1.64 10.93
CA TRP A 80 6.29 2.13 10.09
C TRP A 80 5.16 2.68 10.96
N LYS A 81 4.42 3.62 10.40
CA LYS A 81 3.21 4.19 11.02
C LYS A 81 1.97 3.57 10.38
N ILE A 82 0.87 3.58 11.12
CA ILE A 82 -0.45 3.24 10.57
C ILE A 82 -0.90 4.38 9.67
N ASP A 83 -1.27 4.07 8.43
CA ASP A 83 -1.72 5.04 7.44
C ASP A 83 -3.26 5.10 7.33
N PRO A 84 -3.91 6.21 7.71
CA PRO A 84 -5.36 6.37 7.52
C PRO A 84 -5.81 6.25 6.05
N ALA A 85 -4.96 6.57 5.07
CA ALA A 85 -5.30 6.42 3.66
C ALA A 85 -5.44 4.95 3.26
N LEU A 86 -4.55 4.07 3.76
CA LEU A 86 -4.68 2.63 3.56
C LEU A 86 -5.97 2.07 4.16
N ASN A 87 -6.35 2.52 5.36
CA ASN A 87 -7.60 2.10 5.99
C ASN A 87 -8.83 2.48 5.15
N ARG A 88 -8.84 3.70 4.58
CA ARG A 88 -9.90 4.13 3.66
C ARG A 88 -9.91 3.30 2.38
N ALA A 89 -8.74 3.02 1.81
CA ALA A 89 -8.62 2.17 0.63
C ALA A 89 -9.11 0.74 0.89
N LEU A 90 -8.87 0.17 2.07
CA LEU A 90 -9.42 -1.12 2.46
C LEU A 90 -10.94 -1.11 2.51
N ILE A 91 -11.55 -0.08 3.12
CA ILE A 91 -13.02 0.08 3.13
C ILE A 91 -13.57 0.15 1.72
N LEU A 92 -12.97 0.97 0.86
CA LEU A 92 -13.38 1.10 -0.55
C LEU A 92 -13.19 -0.23 -1.30
N SER A 93 -12.08 -0.94 -1.10
CA SER A 93 -11.84 -2.23 -1.74
C SER A 93 -12.86 -3.30 -1.36
N ILE A 94 -13.41 -3.23 -0.14
CA ILE A 94 -14.48 -4.12 0.30
C ILE A 94 -15.82 -3.68 -0.33
N ALA A 95 -16.13 -2.39 -0.30
CA ALA A 95 -17.34 -1.85 -0.91
C ALA A 95 -17.41 -2.15 -2.42
N ASP A 96 -16.28 -2.07 -3.11
CA ASP A 96 -16.16 -2.40 -4.53
C ASP A 96 -16.06 -3.93 -4.78
N GLY A 97 -16.04 -4.74 -3.73
CA GLY A 97 -16.03 -6.21 -3.82
C GLY A 97 -14.70 -6.81 -4.27
N PHE A 98 -13.59 -6.08 -4.22
CA PHE A 98 -12.24 -6.63 -4.47
C PHE A 98 -11.72 -7.42 -3.26
N CYS A 99 -12.05 -6.97 -2.06
CA CYS A 99 -11.68 -7.63 -0.81
C CYS A 99 -12.90 -8.02 0.02
N GLU A 100 -12.70 -8.98 0.92
CA GLU A 100 -13.65 -9.38 1.96
C GLU A 100 -12.94 -9.47 3.32
N ILE A 101 -13.70 -9.39 4.41
CA ILE A 101 -13.21 -9.66 5.75
C ILE A 101 -13.59 -11.10 6.13
N THR A 102 -12.58 -11.91 6.43
CA THR A 102 -12.76 -13.27 6.92
C THR A 102 -13.28 -13.30 8.36
N SER A 103 -13.80 -14.43 8.82
CA SER A 103 -14.23 -14.64 10.22
C SER A 103 -13.17 -14.25 11.25
N ASN A 104 -11.88 -14.39 10.90
CA ASN A 104 -10.75 -14.10 11.76
C ASN A 104 -10.25 -12.64 11.62
N LYS A 105 -11.10 -11.72 11.12
CA LYS A 105 -10.80 -10.29 10.95
C LYS A 105 -9.58 -10.00 10.05
N LYS A 106 -9.25 -10.92 9.14
CA LYS A 106 -8.22 -10.73 8.10
C LYS A 106 -8.86 -10.30 6.78
N TYR A 107 -8.13 -9.51 6.02
CA TYR A 107 -8.53 -9.10 4.67
C TYR A 107 -8.12 -10.16 3.67
N LYS A 108 -9.02 -10.48 2.73
CA LYS A 108 -8.81 -11.51 1.72
C LYS A 108 -9.30 -11.03 0.36
N LEU A 109 -8.61 -11.41 -0.72
CA LEU A 109 -9.11 -11.16 -2.07
C LEU A 109 -10.31 -12.03 -2.40
N THR A 110 -11.33 -11.42 -2.97
CA THR A 110 -12.45 -12.11 -3.63
C THR A 110 -12.03 -12.60 -5.02
N PRO A 111 -12.85 -13.40 -5.72
CA PRO A 111 -12.60 -13.73 -7.13
C PRO A 111 -12.45 -12.48 -8.02
N LYS A 112 -13.24 -11.43 -7.77
CA LYS A 112 -13.13 -10.14 -8.46
C LYS A 112 -11.77 -9.48 -8.20
N GLY A 113 -11.32 -9.48 -6.94
CA GLY A 113 -9.99 -8.98 -6.56
C GLY A 113 -8.84 -9.72 -7.24
N ILE A 114 -8.95 -11.05 -7.35
CA ILE A 114 -7.97 -11.88 -8.06
C ILE A 114 -7.95 -11.53 -9.56
N GLY A 115 -9.12 -11.37 -10.18
CA GLY A 115 -9.23 -10.91 -11.57
C GLY A 115 -8.53 -9.57 -11.79
N PHE A 116 -8.76 -8.61 -10.89
CA PHE A 116 -8.11 -7.30 -10.94
C PHE A 116 -6.59 -7.39 -10.77
N ALA A 117 -6.10 -8.23 -9.85
CA ALA A 117 -4.66 -8.48 -9.68
C ALA A 117 -4.01 -9.05 -10.96
N ASN A 118 -4.72 -9.94 -11.67
CA ASN A 118 -4.22 -10.51 -12.92
C ASN A 118 -4.12 -9.44 -14.02
N ILE A 119 -5.11 -8.54 -14.12
CA ILE A 119 -5.07 -7.40 -15.05
C ILE A 119 -3.86 -6.50 -14.74
N LEU A 120 -3.68 -6.13 -13.47
CA LEU A 120 -2.54 -5.32 -13.03
C LEU A 120 -1.18 -5.99 -13.31
N ASN A 121 -1.11 -7.32 -13.23
CA ASN A 121 0.10 -8.07 -13.55
C ASN A 121 0.37 -8.20 -15.05
N SER A 122 -0.66 -8.20 -15.89
CA SER A 122 -0.52 -8.27 -17.34
C SER A 122 -0.07 -6.95 -17.97
N ASP A 123 -0.32 -5.84 -17.28
CA ASP A 123 0.16 -4.52 -17.68
C ASP A 123 1.65 -4.37 -17.33
N ASN A 124 2.49 -3.96 -18.27
CA ASN A 124 3.94 -3.82 -18.06
C ASN A 124 4.39 -2.40 -17.72
N GLU A 125 3.48 -1.43 -17.71
CA GLU A 125 3.80 -0.01 -17.51
C GLU A 125 3.36 0.48 -16.12
N LEU A 126 2.28 -0.07 -15.59
CA LEU A 126 1.77 0.29 -14.26
C LEU A 126 2.56 -0.41 -13.15
N LEU A 127 2.80 0.26 -12.03
CA LEU A 127 3.30 -0.34 -10.78
C LEU A 127 4.54 -1.24 -10.93
N THR A 128 5.45 -0.90 -11.84
CA THR A 128 6.59 -1.77 -12.20
C THR A 128 7.51 -2.03 -11.01
N ALA A 129 7.96 -0.97 -10.33
CA ALA A 129 8.84 -1.08 -9.17
C ALA A 129 8.17 -1.86 -8.01
N GLU A 130 6.91 -1.57 -7.74
CA GLU A 130 6.12 -2.21 -6.68
C GLU A 130 5.90 -3.68 -6.98
N LYS A 131 5.55 -4.02 -8.22
CA LYS A 131 5.36 -5.43 -8.65
C LYS A 131 6.65 -6.22 -8.49
N ASP A 132 7.77 -5.70 -8.95
CA ASP A 132 9.06 -6.38 -8.86
C ASP A 132 9.48 -6.59 -7.41
N PHE A 133 9.31 -5.57 -6.57
CA PHE A 133 9.59 -5.65 -5.14
C PHE A 133 8.69 -6.67 -4.43
N LEU A 134 7.37 -6.62 -4.63
CA LEU A 134 6.43 -7.53 -3.98
C LEU A 134 6.63 -8.98 -4.44
N LYS A 135 6.94 -9.21 -5.73
CA LYS A 135 7.30 -10.54 -6.25
C LYS A 135 8.58 -11.08 -5.59
N LYS A 136 9.58 -10.23 -5.35
CA LYS A 136 10.83 -10.62 -4.66
C LYS A 136 10.59 -11.00 -3.20
N ILE A 137 9.69 -10.32 -2.49
CA ILE A 137 9.29 -10.72 -1.13
C ILE A 137 8.56 -12.07 -1.16
N GLY A 138 7.59 -12.21 -2.06
CA GLY A 138 6.80 -13.42 -2.24
C GLY A 138 5.99 -13.82 -1.00
N LYS A 139 5.33 -14.99 -1.08
CA LYS A 139 4.37 -15.44 -0.04
C LYS A 139 5.02 -15.92 1.26
N GLN A 140 6.34 -16.09 1.27
CA GLN A 140 7.10 -16.64 2.40
C GLN A 140 8.05 -15.63 3.04
N GLY A 141 8.41 -14.54 2.36
CA GLY A 141 9.42 -13.60 2.84
C GLY A 141 9.00 -12.80 4.08
N LEU A 142 7.71 -12.70 4.37
CA LEU A 142 7.20 -11.96 5.52
C LEU A 142 6.03 -12.70 6.20
N THR A 143 6.27 -13.32 7.35
CA THR A 143 5.24 -14.03 8.13
C THR A 143 4.45 -13.09 9.04
N GLU A 144 3.24 -13.47 9.41
CA GLU A 144 2.41 -12.68 10.35
C GLU A 144 3.09 -12.57 11.72
N ASP A 145 3.68 -13.65 12.24
CA ASP A 145 4.39 -13.65 13.53
C ASP A 145 5.59 -12.72 13.55
N LEU A 146 6.33 -12.65 12.44
CA LEU A 146 7.44 -11.71 12.31
C LEU A 146 6.94 -10.26 12.35
N VAL A 147 5.86 -9.95 11.63
CA VAL A 147 5.26 -8.60 11.62
C VAL A 147 4.81 -8.20 13.03
N ILE A 148 4.20 -9.11 13.78
CA ILE A 148 3.78 -8.87 15.16
C ILE A 148 4.99 -8.53 16.04
N LYS A 149 6.07 -9.32 15.97
CA LYS A 149 7.32 -9.06 16.71
C LYS A 149 7.91 -7.69 16.38
N LEU A 150 7.91 -7.31 15.11
CA LEU A 150 8.41 -6.00 14.67
C LEU A 150 7.56 -4.84 15.21
N SER A 151 6.24 -5.01 15.31
CA SER A 151 5.33 -3.96 15.78
C SER A 151 5.42 -3.69 17.29
N GLN A 152 5.58 -4.74 18.10
CA GLN A 152 5.63 -4.65 19.56
C GLN A 152 6.83 -3.84 20.05
N THR A 153 7.93 -3.84 19.29
CA THR A 153 9.12 -3.07 19.66
C THR A 153 9.07 -1.59 19.27
N ASN A 154 8.18 -1.20 18.34
CA ASN A 154 8.00 0.21 17.96
C ASN A 154 7.21 1.02 19.00
N ILE A 155 6.48 0.35 19.90
CA ILE A 155 5.72 1.00 20.98
C ILE A 155 6.64 1.45 22.12
N ASN A 156 7.76 0.76 22.35
CA ASN A 156 8.71 1.05 23.43
C ASN A 156 9.63 2.27 23.18
N TYR A 157 9.54 2.92 22.01
CA TYR A 157 10.30 4.14 21.69
C TYR A 157 9.48 5.43 21.81
N VAL A 158 8.20 5.33 22.18
CA VAL A 158 7.32 6.50 22.38
C VAL A 158 7.27 6.91 23.86
N GLU A 159 7.85 6.11 24.76
CA GLU A 159 7.88 6.33 26.21
C GLU A 159 9.30 6.54 26.79
N SER A 160 10.28 6.91 25.96
CA SER A 160 11.64 7.20 26.41
C SER A 160 12.12 8.56 25.92
#